data_AF-A0A7R9JUM6-F1
#
_entry.id   AF-A0A7R9JUM6-F1
#
_cell.length_a   1.000
_cell.length_b   1.000
_cell.length_c   1.000
_cell.angle_alpha   90.00
_cell.angle_beta   90.00
_cell.angle_gamma   90.00
#
_symmetry.space_group_name_H-M   'P 1'
#
loop_
_entity.id
_entity.type
_entity.pdbx_description
1 polymer ?
#
loop_
_entity_poly.entity_id
_entity_poly.type
_entity_poly.pdbx_seq_one_letter_code
_entity_poly.pdbx_strand_id
1 'polypeptide(L)'
;MPMKNKGLPWAPKARQKDLDLFLENTRVKFVGFPLQGDRVSLAGLPQPIHEGVDVLKHNMYTSLAEVQIQKEEEIARNPLSTEEPTVPLTPTEILYQGMLPNLPQYMIALLKILLAAAPTSKAKTDSINIMADVLPEEMPMTVLQSMKLGIDVNRHKEIIVKAVSAVLLLLLKHFKLNHIYQFEFMSQHLVFANCIPLVLKFFNQNIMAYVGAKNTIPILDFPSCVIGDQPELTAESLEIGDSQQYSWRNIFSCINLLRILNKLTKWKHSRIMMLVVFKSAPILKRTLKVRHAMMQLYVLKLLKMQTKYLGRQWRKSNMKTMSAIYQKVRHRLNDDWAYGNDLDARPWDFQAEECALRACVDRFNNRRYSANAKDPDFEPLDTCTTSVLGQPFELTDYFKQHYEVWLQREVFQTPLGDFY
;
A
#
# COMPACT_ATOMS: atom_id res chain seq x y z
N MET A 1 -30.85 -14.64 28.36
CA MET A 1 -30.27 -14.42 27.01
C MET A 1 -29.39 -13.18 27.06
N PRO A 2 -28.12 -13.23 26.59
CA PRO A 2 -27.31 -12.01 26.52
C PRO A 2 -27.97 -11.04 25.55
N MET A 3 -28.18 -9.79 26.00
CA MET A 3 -28.74 -8.73 25.16
C MET A 3 -27.93 -8.63 23.87
N LYS A 4 -28.58 -8.85 22.72
CA LYS A 4 -27.98 -8.53 21.41
C LYS A 4 -27.60 -7.06 21.45
N ASN A 5 -26.29 -6.81 21.44
CA ASN A 5 -25.74 -5.47 21.43
C ASN A 5 -26.33 -4.75 20.20
N LYS A 6 -27.23 -3.77 20.41
CA LYS A 6 -27.92 -3.02 19.33
C LYS A 6 -27.00 -2.00 18.64
N GLY A 7 -25.70 -2.05 18.90
CA GLY A 7 -24.69 -1.18 18.31
C GLY A 7 -24.17 -1.69 16.98
N LEU A 8 -23.49 -0.81 16.24
CA LEU A 8 -22.67 -1.23 15.09
C LEU A 8 -21.63 -2.26 15.55
N PRO A 9 -21.26 -3.25 14.73
CA PRO A 9 -20.23 -4.23 15.10
C PRO A 9 -18.81 -3.61 15.14
N TRP A 10 -18.71 -2.29 15.02
CA TRP A 10 -17.48 -1.53 15.11
C TRP A 10 -17.70 -0.18 15.81
N ALA A 11 -16.71 0.26 16.60
CA ALA A 11 -16.67 1.65 17.08
C ALA A 11 -16.55 2.61 15.88
N PRO A 12 -17.19 3.79 15.84
CA PRO A 12 -16.92 4.81 14.82
C PRO A 12 -15.46 5.32 14.86
N LYS A 13 -15.01 6.01 13.81
CA LYS A 13 -13.68 6.66 13.77
C LYS A 13 -13.82 8.03 13.10
N ALA A 14 -13.27 9.05 13.74
CA ALA A 14 -13.06 10.39 13.19
C ALA A 14 -11.55 10.69 13.09
N ARG A 15 -11.14 11.43 12.07
CA ARG A 15 -9.78 11.99 11.96
C ARG A 15 -9.79 13.45 12.38
N GLN A 16 -8.61 13.97 12.71
CA GLN A 16 -8.43 15.40 12.98
C GLN A 16 -8.96 16.26 11.82
N LYS A 17 -8.63 15.92 10.57
CA LYS A 17 -9.15 16.63 9.38
C LYS A 17 -10.69 16.64 9.29
N ASP A 18 -11.34 15.58 9.78
CA ASP A 18 -12.81 15.50 9.77
C ASP A 18 -13.42 16.46 10.81
N LEU A 19 -12.74 16.66 11.95
CA LEU A 19 -13.10 17.65 12.98
C LEU A 19 -12.81 19.09 12.52
N ASP A 20 -11.64 19.32 11.92
CA ASP A 20 -11.24 20.63 11.39
C ASP A 20 -12.25 21.13 10.36
N LEU A 21 -12.64 20.26 9.41
CA LEU A 21 -13.65 20.58 8.39
C LEU A 21 -15.04 20.83 9.00
N PHE A 22 -15.42 20.07 10.04
CA PHE A 22 -16.69 20.28 10.74
C PHE A 22 -16.72 21.66 11.43
N LEU A 23 -15.64 22.03 12.12
CA LEU A 23 -15.49 23.33 12.77
C LEU A 23 -15.48 24.47 11.77
N GLU A 24 -14.72 24.33 10.68
CA GLU A 24 -14.64 25.36 9.63
C GLU A 24 -16.02 25.63 9.01
N ASN A 25 -16.72 24.57 8.58
CA ASN A 25 -18.06 24.69 7.99
C ASN A 25 -19.09 25.28 8.97
N THR A 26 -19.02 24.90 10.24
CA THR A 26 -19.97 25.40 11.26
C THR A 26 -19.67 26.85 11.63
N ARG A 27 -18.41 27.25 11.75
CA ARG A 27 -18.02 28.65 11.98
C ARG A 27 -18.40 29.55 10.82
N VAL A 28 -18.14 29.14 9.58
CA VAL A 28 -18.59 29.90 8.40
C VAL A 28 -20.12 30.05 8.41
N LYS A 29 -20.86 29.01 8.78
CA LYS A 29 -22.32 29.05 8.83
C LYS A 29 -22.91 29.93 9.94
N PHE A 30 -22.38 29.84 11.16
CA PHE A 30 -22.98 30.49 12.34
C PHE A 30 -22.29 31.81 12.73
N VAL A 31 -20.99 31.92 12.48
CA VAL A 31 -20.15 33.07 12.86
C VAL A 31 -19.80 33.94 11.65
N GLY A 32 -19.81 33.37 10.44
CA GLY A 32 -19.63 34.10 9.18
C GLY A 32 -18.19 34.18 8.66
N PHE A 33 -17.21 33.63 9.38
CA PHE A 33 -15.80 33.61 8.95
C PHE A 33 -15.03 32.39 9.48
N PRO A 34 -13.97 31.93 8.78
CA PRO A 34 -13.10 30.87 9.27
C PRO A 34 -12.07 31.40 10.29
N LEU A 35 -11.74 30.58 11.29
CA LEU A 35 -10.63 30.83 12.22
C LEU A 35 -9.45 29.93 11.82
N GLN A 36 -8.47 30.49 11.12
CA GLN A 36 -7.30 29.72 10.67
C GLN A 36 -6.44 29.28 11.87
N GLY A 37 -6.06 28.01 11.92
CA GLY A 37 -5.19 27.46 12.97
C GLY A 37 -5.86 27.18 14.31
N ASP A 38 -7.05 27.73 14.57
CA ASP A 38 -7.81 27.42 15.78
C ASP A 38 -8.60 26.11 15.64
N ARG A 39 -8.29 25.13 16.50
CA ARG A 39 -8.93 23.80 16.52
C ARG A 39 -9.83 23.56 17.73
N VAL A 40 -9.98 24.56 18.60
CA VAL A 40 -10.54 24.36 19.94
C VAL A 40 -11.71 25.28 20.23
N SER A 41 -11.69 26.52 19.73
CA SER A 41 -12.69 27.53 20.09
C SER A 41 -14.09 27.16 19.57
N LEU A 42 -15.06 27.13 20.47
CA LEU A 42 -16.47 26.94 20.16
C LEU A 42 -17.29 28.24 20.36
N ALA A 43 -16.61 29.37 20.55
CA ALA A 43 -17.26 30.65 20.79
C ALA A 43 -18.22 31.00 19.63
N GLY A 44 -19.46 31.37 19.98
CA GLY A 44 -20.50 31.73 19.01
C GLY A 44 -21.18 30.53 18.32
N LEU A 45 -20.83 29.28 18.66
CA LEU A 45 -21.50 28.10 18.14
C LEU A 45 -22.64 27.67 19.08
N PRO A 46 -23.76 27.13 18.54
CA PRO A 46 -24.87 26.67 19.36
C PRO A 46 -24.57 25.32 20.00
N GLN A 47 -25.24 25.02 21.13
CA GLN A 47 -25.03 23.81 21.94
C GLN A 47 -24.99 22.47 21.15
N PRO A 48 -25.85 22.22 20.14
CA PRO A 48 -25.77 20.99 19.36
C PRO A 48 -24.44 20.80 18.60
N ILE A 49 -23.76 21.90 18.25
CA ILE A 49 -22.43 21.84 17.61
C ILE A 49 -21.36 21.48 18.64
N HIS A 50 -21.50 21.92 19.89
CA HIS A 50 -20.60 21.54 20.97
C HIS A 50 -20.68 20.02 21.20
N GLU A 51 -21.90 19.50 21.29
CA GLU A 51 -22.15 18.05 21.40
C GLU A 51 -21.55 17.29 20.20
N GLY A 52 -21.72 17.81 18.98
CA GLY A 52 -21.12 17.23 17.78
C GLY A 52 -19.59 17.18 17.83
N VAL A 53 -18.95 18.26 18.30
CA VAL A 53 -17.49 18.31 18.52
C VAL A 53 -17.05 17.28 19.56
N ASP A 54 -17.78 17.17 20.66
CA ASP A 54 -17.46 16.23 21.74
C ASP A 54 -17.56 14.78 21.25
N VAL A 55 -18.59 14.45 20.45
CA VAL A 55 -18.73 13.13 19.81
C VAL A 55 -17.58 12.83 18.86
N LEU A 56 -17.15 13.81 18.05
CA LEU A 56 -16.02 13.66 17.14
C LEU A 56 -14.70 13.45 17.90
N LYS A 57 -14.46 14.24 18.96
CA LYS A 57 -13.28 14.12 19.84
C LYS A 57 -13.25 12.77 20.54
N HIS A 58 -14.38 12.29 21.04
CA HIS A 58 -14.48 10.98 21.70
C HIS A 58 -14.15 9.82 20.75
N ASN A 59 -14.49 9.95 19.46
CA ASN A 59 -14.22 8.93 18.44
C ASN A 59 -12.94 9.23 17.62
N MET A 60 -12.08 10.13 18.10
CA MET A 60 -10.86 10.52 17.41
C MET A 60 -9.89 9.35 17.35
N TYR A 61 -9.36 9.07 16.16
CA TYR A 61 -8.36 8.05 15.95
C TYR A 61 -7.18 8.63 15.17
N THR A 62 -6.04 8.74 15.83
CA THR A 62 -4.78 9.14 15.22
C THR A 62 -4.04 7.90 14.73
N SER A 63 -3.80 7.83 13.42
CA SER A 63 -3.04 6.75 12.82
C SER A 63 -1.54 7.03 12.88
N LEU A 64 -0.73 5.96 12.90
CA LEU A 64 0.73 6.08 12.77
C LEU A 64 1.15 6.94 11.56
N ALA A 65 0.42 6.82 10.45
CA ALA A 65 0.66 7.62 9.25
C ALA A 65 0.46 9.12 9.48
N GLU A 66 -0.54 9.52 10.28
CA GLU A 66 -0.77 10.93 10.62
C GLU A 66 0.31 11.46 11.56
N VAL A 67 0.73 10.64 12.55
CA VAL A 67 1.86 10.98 13.44
C VAL A 67 3.15 11.20 12.63
N GLN A 68 3.43 10.31 11.69
CA GLN A 68 4.62 10.42 10.83
C GLN A 68 4.55 11.64 9.90
N ILE A 69 3.39 11.89 9.25
CA ILE A 69 3.22 13.09 8.41
C ILE A 69 3.42 14.36 9.24
N GLN A 70 2.82 14.45 10.43
CA GLN A 70 2.95 15.62 11.29
C GLN A 70 4.42 15.87 11.68
N LYS A 71 5.16 14.81 12.02
CA LYS A 71 6.59 14.93 12.33
C LYS A 71 7.39 15.47 11.15
N GLU A 72 7.10 15.01 9.93
CA GLU A 72 7.77 15.52 8.74
C GLU A 72 7.38 16.97 8.41
N GLU A 73 6.14 17.37 8.69
CA GLU A 73 5.70 18.77 8.60
C GLU A 73 6.42 19.66 9.64
N GLU A 74 6.66 19.15 10.84
CA GLU A 74 7.41 19.85 11.90
C GLU A 74 8.89 20.01 11.52
N ILE A 75 9.54 18.95 11.03
CA ILE A 75 10.92 19.00 10.50
C ILE A 75 11.00 19.99 9.34
N ALA A 76 10.06 19.95 8.41
CA ALA A 76 10.04 20.86 7.26
C ALA A 76 9.79 22.32 7.65
N ARG A 77 9.06 22.58 8.75
CA ARG A 77 8.80 23.92 9.26
C ARG A 77 9.99 24.49 10.02
N ASN A 78 10.69 23.65 10.77
CA ASN A 78 11.76 24.05 11.69
C ASN A 78 13.04 23.21 11.47
N PRO A 79 13.68 23.30 10.30
CA PRO A 79 14.78 22.41 9.93
C PRO A 79 16.00 22.51 10.85
N LEU A 80 16.23 23.68 11.47
CA LEU A 80 17.38 23.92 12.36
C LEU A 80 17.20 23.38 13.78
N SER A 81 15.96 23.33 14.28
CA SER A 81 15.68 22.94 15.68
C SER A 81 15.06 21.56 15.81
N THR A 82 14.58 20.99 14.71
CA THR A 82 13.93 19.69 14.70
C THR A 82 14.80 18.70 13.94
N GLU A 83 15.81 18.16 14.63
CA GLU A 83 16.63 17.09 14.09
C GLU A 83 15.84 15.79 13.96
N GLU A 84 16.14 15.03 12.90
CA GLU A 84 15.64 13.68 12.78
C GLU A 84 16.36 12.76 13.77
N PRO A 85 15.64 12.05 14.67
CA PRO A 85 16.30 11.13 15.57
C PRO A 85 16.91 9.97 14.78
N THR A 86 17.96 9.38 15.36
CA THR A 86 18.61 8.19 14.82
C THR A 86 17.58 7.11 14.50
N VAL A 87 17.47 6.76 13.21
CA VAL A 87 16.48 5.79 12.73
C VAL A 87 17.04 4.37 12.95
N PRO A 88 16.32 3.48 13.64
CA PRO A 88 16.79 2.11 13.82
C PRO A 88 16.82 1.38 12.46
N LEU A 89 17.94 0.71 12.18
CA LEU A 89 18.12 -0.11 10.97
C LEU A 89 17.35 -1.44 11.08
N THR A 90 16.03 -1.36 11.03
CA THR A 90 15.18 -2.55 10.96
C THR A 90 15.37 -3.28 9.63
N PRO A 91 15.03 -4.58 9.52
CA PRO A 91 15.09 -5.28 8.24
C PRO A 91 14.30 -4.61 7.11
N THR A 92 13.20 -3.92 7.47
CA THR A 92 12.40 -3.16 6.49
C THR A 92 13.11 -1.88 6.05
N GLU A 93 13.79 -1.20 6.97
CA GLU A 93 14.57 0.01 6.69
C GLU A 93 15.75 -0.31 5.77
N ILE A 94 16.53 -1.34 6.11
CA ILE A 94 17.65 -1.83 5.30
C ILE A 94 17.18 -2.21 3.89
N LEU A 95 16.05 -2.94 3.80
CA LEU A 95 15.47 -3.29 2.50
C LEU A 95 15.04 -2.07 1.71
N TYR A 96 14.38 -1.09 2.33
CA TYR A 96 13.97 0.14 1.65
C TYR A 96 15.18 0.90 1.12
N GLN A 97 16.22 1.09 1.94
CA GLN A 97 17.45 1.77 1.57
C GLN A 97 18.13 1.08 0.39
N GLY A 98 18.29 -0.25 0.43
CA GLY A 98 18.88 -1.01 -0.67
C GLY A 98 18.03 -0.99 -1.95
N MET A 99 16.70 -0.92 -1.82
CA MET A 99 15.81 -0.86 -2.97
C MET A 99 15.68 0.54 -3.58
N LEU A 100 15.88 1.60 -2.79
CA LEU A 100 15.55 2.98 -3.15
C LEU A 100 16.09 3.43 -4.52
N PRO A 101 17.38 3.21 -4.88
CA PRO A 101 17.94 3.69 -6.14
C PRO A 101 17.27 3.10 -7.40
N ASN A 102 16.79 1.86 -7.29
CA ASN A 102 16.20 1.10 -8.41
C ASN A 102 14.72 0.74 -8.16
N LEU A 103 14.08 1.37 -7.18
CA LEU A 103 12.71 1.07 -6.79
C LEU A 103 11.73 1.18 -7.97
N PRO A 104 11.80 2.23 -8.82
CA PRO A 104 10.92 2.33 -9.99
C PRO A 104 11.04 1.13 -10.93
N GLN A 105 12.28 0.69 -11.20
CA GLN A 105 12.60 -0.44 -12.07
C GLN A 105 12.06 -1.75 -11.48
N TYR A 106 12.23 -1.97 -10.17
CA TYR A 106 11.67 -3.13 -9.49
C TYR A 106 10.14 -3.16 -9.56
N MET A 107 9.48 -2.02 -9.38
CA MET A 107 8.02 -1.93 -9.50
C MET A 107 7.55 -2.26 -10.92
N ILE A 108 8.22 -1.71 -11.94
CA ILE A 108 7.92 -2.00 -13.35
C ILE A 108 8.15 -3.48 -13.67
N ALA A 109 9.26 -4.07 -13.21
CA ALA A 109 9.59 -5.47 -13.45
C ALA A 109 8.51 -6.40 -12.86
N LEU A 110 8.13 -6.19 -11.60
CA LEU A 110 7.05 -6.96 -10.96
C LEU A 110 5.73 -6.84 -11.73
N LEU A 111 5.36 -5.65 -12.19
CA LEU A 111 4.12 -5.45 -12.96
C LEU A 111 4.18 -6.07 -14.36
N LYS A 112 5.34 -6.08 -15.02
CA LYS A 112 5.54 -6.77 -16.31
C LYS A 112 5.39 -8.29 -16.15
N ILE A 113 5.99 -8.87 -15.11
CA ILE A 113 5.83 -10.30 -14.79
C ILE A 113 4.35 -10.62 -14.50
N LEU A 114 3.67 -9.77 -13.72
CA LEU A 114 2.24 -9.92 -13.44
C LEU A 114 1.40 -9.87 -14.73
N LEU A 115 1.72 -8.98 -15.66
CA LEU A 115 1.02 -8.85 -16.94
C LEU A 115 1.21 -10.11 -17.81
N ALA A 116 2.43 -10.62 -17.92
CA ALA A 116 2.74 -11.82 -18.69
C ALA A 116 2.04 -13.08 -18.13
N ALA A 117 1.86 -13.15 -16.80
CA ALA A 117 1.16 -14.25 -16.13
C ALA A 117 -0.36 -14.04 -16.02
N ALA A 118 -0.89 -12.88 -16.40
CA ALA A 118 -2.30 -12.57 -16.28
C ALA A 118 -3.15 -13.43 -17.24
N PRO A 119 -4.41 -13.73 -16.90
CA PRO A 119 -5.32 -14.45 -17.78
C PRO A 119 -5.72 -13.54 -18.97
N THR A 120 -4.93 -13.49 -20.04
CA THR A 120 -5.20 -12.64 -21.21
C THR A 120 -5.87 -13.42 -22.33
N SER A 121 -6.89 -12.82 -22.96
CA SER A 121 -7.60 -13.39 -24.12
C SER A 121 -6.85 -13.30 -25.45
N LYS A 122 -5.70 -12.62 -25.51
CA LYS A 122 -4.82 -12.57 -26.68
C LYS A 122 -3.40 -12.88 -26.24
N ALA A 123 -2.77 -13.87 -26.89
CA ALA A 123 -1.33 -14.08 -26.79
C ALA A 123 -0.65 -12.84 -27.39
N LYS A 124 -0.25 -11.89 -26.54
CA LYS A 124 0.70 -10.87 -26.96
C LYS A 124 2.09 -11.46 -26.77
N THR A 125 2.94 -11.23 -27.75
CA THR A 125 4.39 -11.32 -27.60
C THR A 125 4.84 -10.27 -26.58
N ASP A 126 4.57 -10.53 -25.30
CA ASP A 126 5.12 -9.75 -24.22
C ASP A 126 6.61 -10.07 -24.12
N SER A 127 7.43 -9.08 -23.74
CA SER A 127 8.90 -9.21 -23.67
C SER A 127 9.39 -10.27 -22.67
N ILE A 128 8.50 -10.85 -21.86
CA ILE A 128 8.78 -11.88 -20.88
C ILE A 128 8.04 -13.15 -21.32
N ASN A 129 8.78 -14.13 -21.81
CA ASN A 129 8.22 -15.40 -22.25
C ASN A 129 8.25 -16.42 -21.11
N ILE A 130 7.27 -16.37 -20.22
CA ILE A 130 7.11 -17.34 -19.12
C ILE A 130 7.09 -18.79 -19.66
N MET A 131 6.61 -19.00 -20.89
CA MET A 131 6.53 -20.33 -21.47
C MET A 131 7.91 -20.91 -21.78
N ALA A 132 8.93 -20.08 -22.05
CA ALA A 132 10.29 -20.57 -22.31
C ALA A 132 10.90 -21.26 -21.08
N ASP A 133 10.55 -20.83 -19.87
CA ASP A 133 11.05 -21.41 -18.62
C ASP A 133 10.30 -22.67 -18.19
N VAL A 134 9.13 -22.96 -18.80
CA VAL A 134 8.21 -24.04 -18.39
C VAL A 134 8.10 -25.14 -19.43
N LEU A 135 8.34 -24.82 -20.70
CA LEU A 135 8.27 -25.80 -21.78
C LEU A 135 9.46 -26.77 -21.70
N PRO A 136 9.22 -28.08 -21.79
CA PRO A 136 10.29 -29.07 -21.84
C PRO A 136 11.06 -28.97 -23.17
N GLU A 137 12.31 -29.45 -23.17
CA GLU A 137 13.13 -29.57 -24.40
C GLU A 137 12.50 -30.53 -25.42
N GLU A 138 11.93 -31.64 -24.93
CA GLU A 138 11.17 -32.58 -25.73
C GLU A 138 9.67 -32.32 -25.62
N MET A 139 9.02 -32.08 -26.76
CA MET A 139 7.58 -31.83 -26.82
C MET A 139 6.77 -33.11 -26.58
N PRO A 140 5.64 -33.03 -25.85
CA PRO A 140 4.83 -34.19 -25.56
C PRO A 140 4.26 -34.82 -26.84
N MET A 141 4.44 -36.13 -26.99
CA MET A 141 3.96 -36.88 -28.17
C MET A 141 2.53 -37.41 -28.00
N THR A 142 2.03 -37.48 -26.76
CA THR A 142 0.68 -37.99 -26.46
C THR A 142 -0.28 -36.88 -26.03
N VAL A 143 -1.58 -37.11 -26.26
CA VAL A 143 -2.66 -36.21 -25.81
C VAL A 143 -2.60 -36.02 -24.29
N LEU A 144 -2.37 -37.10 -23.53
CA LEU A 144 -2.31 -37.06 -22.07
C LEU A 144 -1.13 -36.21 -21.57
N GLN A 145 0.07 -36.39 -22.13
CA GLN A 145 1.21 -35.55 -21.79
C GLN A 145 0.99 -34.09 -22.18
N SER A 146 0.31 -33.82 -23.30
CA SER A 146 -0.06 -32.47 -23.73
C SER A 146 -1.05 -31.82 -22.76
N MET A 147 -2.06 -32.56 -22.28
CA MET A 147 -2.99 -32.08 -21.26
C MET A 147 -2.28 -31.79 -19.94
N LYS A 148 -1.38 -32.68 -19.50
CA LYS A 148 -0.54 -32.49 -18.31
C LYS A 148 0.30 -31.21 -18.43
N LEU A 149 0.96 -31.01 -19.56
CA LEU A 149 1.75 -29.80 -19.82
C LEU A 149 0.88 -28.53 -19.79
N GLY A 150 -0.31 -28.56 -20.39
CA GLY A 150 -1.25 -27.43 -20.35
C GLY A 150 -1.69 -27.07 -18.92
N ILE A 151 -1.98 -28.07 -18.09
CA ILE A 151 -2.29 -27.87 -16.66
C ILE A 151 -1.10 -27.24 -15.94
N ASP A 152 0.12 -27.74 -16.17
CA ASP A 152 1.31 -27.26 -15.48
C ASP A 152 1.68 -25.83 -15.88
N VAL A 153 1.59 -25.49 -17.17
CA VAL A 153 1.77 -24.12 -17.67
C VAL A 153 0.80 -23.15 -16.99
N ASN A 154 -0.47 -23.52 -16.90
CA ASN A 154 -1.47 -22.66 -16.25
C ASN A 154 -1.20 -22.56 -14.74
N ARG A 155 -0.86 -23.66 -14.08
CA ARG A 155 -0.46 -23.69 -12.67
C ARG A 155 0.72 -22.77 -12.39
N HIS A 156 1.73 -22.78 -13.27
CA HIS A 156 2.91 -21.93 -13.15
C HIS A 156 2.53 -20.44 -13.22
N LYS A 157 1.64 -20.06 -14.16
CA LYS A 157 1.08 -18.69 -14.21
C LYS A 157 0.35 -18.31 -12.93
N GLU A 158 -0.46 -19.21 -12.36
CA GLU A 158 -1.14 -18.96 -11.07
C GLU A 158 -0.14 -18.71 -9.94
N ILE A 159 0.93 -19.50 -9.86
CA ILE A 159 1.99 -19.36 -8.85
C ILE A 159 2.69 -18.01 -9.00
N ILE A 160 3.02 -17.60 -10.22
CA ILE A 160 3.65 -16.30 -10.49
C ILE A 160 2.73 -15.15 -10.04
N VAL A 161 1.46 -15.15 -10.47
CA VAL A 161 0.49 -14.11 -10.08
C VAL A 161 0.35 -14.07 -8.55
N LYS A 162 0.31 -15.24 -7.90
CA LYS A 162 0.25 -15.36 -6.44
C LYS A 162 1.47 -14.76 -5.76
N ALA A 163 2.67 -15.11 -6.23
CA ALA A 163 3.94 -14.63 -5.68
C ALA A 163 4.07 -13.11 -5.85
N VAL A 164 3.90 -12.60 -7.07
CA VAL A 164 4.03 -11.16 -7.36
C VAL A 164 3.00 -10.34 -6.58
N SER A 165 1.73 -10.76 -6.55
CA SER A 165 0.70 -10.05 -5.79
C SER A 165 0.95 -10.06 -4.28
N ALA A 166 1.54 -11.14 -3.75
CA ALA A 166 1.95 -11.22 -2.34
C ALA A 166 3.12 -10.28 -2.05
N VAL A 167 4.18 -10.31 -2.86
CA VAL A 167 5.36 -9.46 -2.71
C VAL A 167 4.96 -7.98 -2.72
N LEU A 168 4.20 -7.55 -3.74
CA LEU A 168 3.70 -6.17 -3.83
C LEU A 168 2.88 -5.76 -2.60
N LEU A 169 1.97 -6.63 -2.14
CA LEU A 169 1.14 -6.32 -0.99
C LEU A 169 1.95 -6.26 0.32
N LEU A 170 2.93 -7.14 0.48
CA LEU A 170 3.80 -7.17 1.66
C LEU A 170 4.68 -5.92 1.71
N LEU A 171 5.35 -5.57 0.61
CA LEU A 171 6.13 -4.33 0.51
C LEU A 171 5.28 -3.10 0.87
N LEU A 172 4.07 -2.97 0.28
CA LEU A 172 3.13 -1.89 0.62
C LEU A 172 2.60 -1.92 2.06
N LYS A 173 2.75 -3.02 2.80
CA LYS A 173 2.42 -3.10 4.22
C LYS A 173 3.62 -2.72 5.07
N HIS A 174 4.77 -3.34 4.81
CA HIS A 174 5.98 -3.13 5.58
C HIS A 174 6.49 -1.70 5.45
N PHE A 175 6.57 -1.16 4.23
CA PHE A 175 6.95 0.25 4.05
C PHE A 175 5.95 1.18 4.72
N LYS A 176 4.65 0.87 4.72
CA LYS A 176 3.65 1.72 5.42
C LYS A 176 3.79 1.68 6.94
N LEU A 177 4.16 0.53 7.50
CA LEU A 177 4.39 0.37 8.93
C LEU A 177 5.70 1.05 9.35
N ASN A 178 6.72 0.98 8.50
CA ASN A 178 8.01 1.59 8.74
C ASN A 178 7.95 3.12 8.58
N HIS A 179 7.53 3.63 7.41
CA HIS A 179 7.24 5.04 7.22
C HIS A 179 6.21 5.33 6.12
N ILE A 180 5.23 6.18 6.39
CA ILE A 180 4.19 6.55 5.43
C ILE A 180 4.75 7.08 4.10
N TYR A 181 5.84 7.86 4.11
CA TYR A 181 6.45 8.36 2.87
C TYR A 181 7.25 7.31 2.09
N GLN A 182 7.80 6.27 2.74
CA GLN A 182 8.34 5.11 2.03
C GLN A 182 7.21 4.37 1.26
N PHE A 183 6.05 4.22 1.91
CA PHE A 183 4.86 3.66 1.27
C PHE A 183 4.37 4.54 0.11
N GLU A 184 4.28 5.86 0.30
CA GLU A 184 3.80 6.77 -0.74
C GLU A 184 4.76 6.80 -1.94
N PHE A 185 6.08 6.77 -1.71
CA PHE A 185 7.07 6.67 -2.79
C PHE A 185 6.85 5.43 -3.65
N MET A 186 6.80 4.24 -3.03
CA MET A 186 6.52 2.99 -3.75
C MET A 186 5.14 3.03 -4.45
N SER A 187 4.12 3.56 -3.75
CA SER A 187 2.76 3.66 -4.27
C SER A 187 2.67 4.57 -5.50
N GLN A 188 3.39 5.70 -5.52
CA GLN A 188 3.44 6.61 -6.66
C GLN A 188 4.09 5.94 -7.87
N HIS A 189 5.18 5.20 -7.68
CA HIS A 189 5.82 4.44 -8.76
C HIS A 189 4.92 3.32 -9.31
N LEU A 190 4.16 2.62 -8.45
CA LEU A 190 3.18 1.64 -8.92
C LEU A 190 2.08 2.28 -9.77
N VAL A 191 1.55 3.43 -9.33
CA VAL A 191 0.51 4.14 -10.08
C VAL A 191 1.05 4.64 -11.42
N PHE A 192 2.25 5.23 -11.43
CA PHE A 192 2.92 5.68 -12.66
C PHE A 192 3.21 4.53 -13.63
N ALA A 193 3.63 3.37 -13.12
CA ALA A 193 3.85 2.16 -13.89
C ALA A 193 2.55 1.43 -14.31
N ASN A 194 1.40 2.11 -14.27
CA ASN A 194 0.11 1.59 -14.74
C ASN A 194 -0.42 0.37 -13.94
N CYS A 195 -0.12 0.28 -12.63
CA CYS A 195 -0.64 -0.79 -11.78
C CYS A 195 -2.18 -0.80 -11.71
N ILE A 196 -2.81 0.37 -11.56
CA ILE A 196 -4.28 0.47 -11.48
C ILE A 196 -4.96 -0.10 -12.73
N PRO A 197 -4.69 0.39 -13.95
CA PRO A 197 -5.30 -0.15 -15.16
C PRO A 197 -4.92 -1.63 -15.41
N LEU A 198 -3.71 -2.06 -15.04
CA LEU A 198 -3.33 -3.47 -15.14
C LEU A 198 -4.24 -4.37 -14.27
N VAL A 199 -4.44 -4.02 -13.00
CA VAL A 199 -5.30 -4.80 -12.11
C VAL A 199 -6.76 -4.75 -12.58
N LEU A 200 -7.24 -3.61 -13.06
CA LEU A 200 -8.59 -3.53 -13.64
C LEU A 200 -8.72 -4.41 -14.89
N LYS A 201 -7.72 -4.42 -15.76
CA LYS A 201 -7.67 -5.31 -16.94
C LYS A 201 -7.71 -6.77 -16.53
N PHE A 202 -7.01 -7.15 -15.46
CA PHE A 202 -7.04 -8.50 -14.88
C PHE A 202 -8.47 -8.89 -14.45
N PHE A 203 -9.16 -8.02 -13.70
CA PHE A 203 -10.55 -8.29 -13.27
C PHE A 203 -11.60 -8.16 -14.38
N ASN A 204 -11.29 -7.47 -15.48
CA ASN A 204 -12.17 -7.31 -16.62
C ASN A 204 -12.31 -8.60 -17.45
N GLN A 205 -11.43 -9.58 -17.22
CA GLN A 205 -11.48 -10.91 -17.82
C GLN A 205 -12.60 -11.76 -17.22
N ASN A 206 -12.69 -13.03 -17.61
CA ASN A 206 -13.62 -13.97 -17.01
C ASN A 206 -13.15 -14.40 -15.61
N ILE A 207 -13.40 -13.54 -14.62
CA ILE A 207 -12.98 -13.78 -13.23
C ILE A 207 -13.58 -15.05 -12.64
N MET A 208 -14.80 -15.43 -13.03
CA MET A 208 -15.46 -16.65 -12.54
C MET A 208 -14.72 -17.90 -13.04
N ALA A 209 -14.35 -17.92 -14.33
CA ALA A 209 -13.54 -19.00 -14.89
C ALA A 209 -12.15 -19.03 -14.26
N TYR A 210 -11.52 -17.87 -14.05
CA TYR A 210 -10.20 -17.80 -13.42
C TYR A 210 -10.19 -18.38 -11.99
N VAL A 211 -11.13 -17.95 -11.14
CA VAL A 211 -11.18 -18.48 -9.76
C VAL A 211 -11.68 -19.92 -9.69
N GLY A 212 -12.43 -20.40 -10.70
CA GLY A 212 -12.86 -21.78 -10.80
C GLY A 212 -11.90 -22.69 -11.58
N ALA A 213 -10.76 -22.17 -12.04
CA ALA A 213 -9.80 -22.95 -12.82
C ALA A 213 -9.17 -24.06 -11.97
N LYS A 214 -9.07 -25.26 -12.56
CA LYS A 214 -8.54 -26.46 -11.92
C LYS A 214 -7.21 -26.82 -12.55
N ASN A 215 -6.15 -26.17 -12.07
CA ASN A 215 -4.78 -26.38 -12.55
C ASN A 215 -3.95 -27.12 -11.51
N THR A 216 -4.48 -28.23 -11.02
CA THR A 216 -3.86 -29.07 -10.00
C THR A 216 -4.15 -30.52 -10.36
N ILE A 217 -3.16 -31.40 -10.20
CA ILE A 217 -3.31 -32.83 -10.47
C ILE A 217 -3.06 -33.53 -9.12
N PRO A 218 -4.11 -33.86 -8.34
CA PRO A 218 -3.97 -34.30 -6.94
C PRO A 218 -3.07 -35.53 -6.75
N ILE A 219 -3.04 -36.42 -7.75
CA ILE A 219 -2.22 -37.64 -7.74
C ILE A 219 -0.72 -37.34 -7.86
N LEU A 220 -0.37 -36.18 -8.43
CA LEU A 220 1.01 -35.72 -8.61
C LEU A 220 1.43 -34.67 -7.57
N ASP A 221 0.52 -34.29 -6.67
CA ASP A 221 0.81 -33.32 -5.61
C ASP A 221 1.34 -34.03 -4.36
N PHE A 222 2.11 -33.29 -3.55
CA PHE A 222 2.57 -33.78 -2.26
C PHE A 222 1.39 -33.93 -1.27
N PRO A 223 1.30 -35.02 -0.49
CA PRO A 223 2.28 -36.12 -0.39
C PRO A 223 2.03 -37.30 -1.34
N SER A 224 0.94 -37.33 -2.11
CA SER A 224 0.57 -38.45 -3.00
C SER A 224 1.69 -38.85 -3.96
N CYS A 225 2.47 -37.87 -4.45
CA CYS A 225 3.59 -38.11 -5.35
C CYS A 225 4.81 -38.81 -4.72
N VAL A 226 4.84 -38.96 -3.38
CA VAL A 226 5.96 -39.57 -2.66
C VAL A 226 5.54 -40.72 -1.74
N ILE A 227 4.25 -40.88 -1.43
CA ILE A 227 3.74 -41.92 -0.55
C ILE A 227 2.94 -42.94 -1.34
N GLY A 228 3.32 -44.22 -1.23
CA GLY A 228 2.60 -45.35 -1.83
C GLY A 228 2.92 -45.58 -3.30
N ASP A 229 2.25 -46.58 -3.89
CA ASP A 229 2.37 -46.89 -5.31
C ASP A 229 1.83 -45.73 -6.14
N GLN A 230 2.65 -45.25 -7.07
CA GLN A 230 2.28 -44.15 -7.95
C GLN A 230 1.26 -44.65 -8.98
N PRO A 231 0.00 -44.17 -8.94
CA PRO A 231 -1.01 -44.68 -9.84
C PRO A 231 -0.69 -44.26 -11.27
N GLU A 232 -1.00 -45.13 -12.24
CA GLU A 232 -0.83 -44.77 -13.64
C GLU A 232 -1.68 -43.54 -13.98
N LEU A 233 -1.06 -42.57 -14.66
CA LEU A 233 -1.75 -41.37 -15.08
C LEU A 233 -2.73 -41.74 -16.19
N THR A 234 -4.02 -41.73 -15.89
CA THR A 234 -5.10 -41.89 -16.87
C THR A 234 -5.87 -40.58 -17.04
N ALA A 235 -6.60 -40.42 -18.14
CA ALA A 235 -7.42 -39.22 -18.36
C ALA A 235 -8.45 -39.01 -17.24
N GLU A 236 -9.01 -40.10 -16.70
CA GLU A 236 -9.97 -40.06 -15.59
C GLU A 236 -9.29 -39.68 -14.27
N SER A 237 -8.06 -40.13 -14.03
CA SER A 237 -7.29 -39.79 -12.82
C SER A 237 -6.95 -38.29 -12.68
N LEU A 238 -7.00 -37.52 -13.78
CA LEU A 238 -6.77 -36.08 -13.76
C LEU A 238 -7.89 -35.31 -13.05
N GLU A 239 -9.10 -35.88 -12.95
CA GLU A 239 -10.28 -35.22 -12.37
C GLU A 239 -10.63 -35.71 -10.95
N ILE A 240 -10.03 -36.82 -10.49
CA ILE A 240 -10.34 -37.44 -9.19
C ILE A 240 -9.82 -36.56 -8.05
N GLY A 241 -10.70 -36.22 -7.10
CA GLY A 241 -10.35 -35.60 -5.81
C GLY A 241 -10.60 -34.10 -5.69
N ASP A 242 -11.09 -33.41 -6.74
CA ASP A 242 -11.26 -31.96 -6.69
C ASP A 242 -12.69 -31.50 -6.35
N SER A 243 -12.95 -31.40 -5.05
CA SER A 243 -14.23 -30.94 -4.47
C SER A 243 -14.30 -29.42 -4.26
N GLN A 244 -13.22 -28.66 -4.52
CA GLN A 244 -13.19 -27.23 -4.20
C GLN A 244 -13.85 -26.41 -5.31
N GLN A 245 -14.78 -25.54 -4.91
CA GLN A 245 -15.47 -24.65 -5.85
C GLN A 245 -14.52 -23.61 -6.48
N TYR A 246 -13.47 -23.21 -5.76
CA TYR A 246 -12.53 -22.19 -6.21
C TYR A 246 -11.08 -22.61 -5.96
N SER A 247 -10.19 -22.31 -6.90
CA SER A 247 -8.74 -22.36 -6.71
C SER A 247 -8.31 -21.35 -5.65
N TRP A 248 -7.79 -21.84 -4.54
CA TRP A 248 -7.33 -21.02 -3.42
C TRP A 248 -6.20 -20.06 -3.85
N ARG A 249 -5.31 -20.50 -4.77
CA ARG A 249 -4.23 -19.66 -5.32
C ARG A 249 -4.81 -18.44 -6.04
N ASN A 250 -5.81 -18.67 -6.88
CA ASN A 250 -6.43 -17.61 -7.68
C ASN A 250 -7.28 -16.68 -6.81
N ILE A 251 -8.02 -17.20 -5.83
CA ILE A 251 -8.74 -16.39 -4.84
C ILE A 251 -7.77 -15.52 -4.03
N PHE A 252 -6.65 -16.09 -3.56
CA PHE A 252 -5.62 -15.36 -2.83
C PHE A 252 -5.03 -14.23 -3.67
N SER A 253 -4.65 -14.51 -4.91
CA SER A 253 -4.17 -13.52 -5.88
C SER A 253 -5.17 -12.39 -6.08
N CYS A 254 -6.45 -12.72 -6.33
CA CYS A 254 -7.50 -11.73 -6.51
C CYS A 254 -7.67 -10.83 -5.28
N ILE A 255 -7.68 -11.41 -4.08
CA ILE A 255 -7.78 -10.65 -2.82
C ILE A 255 -6.58 -9.71 -2.69
N ASN A 256 -5.37 -10.17 -2.98
CA ASN A 256 -4.18 -9.33 -2.89
C ASN A 256 -4.23 -8.16 -3.87
N LEU A 257 -4.58 -8.40 -5.13
CA LEU A 257 -4.73 -7.35 -6.14
C LEU A 257 -5.80 -6.32 -5.76
N LEU A 258 -6.94 -6.76 -5.22
CA LEU A 258 -7.97 -5.85 -4.69
C LEU A 258 -7.46 -5.05 -3.48
N ARG A 259 -6.66 -5.66 -2.61
CA ARG A 259 -6.04 -4.98 -1.46
C ARG A 259 -5.00 -3.96 -1.88
N ILE A 260 -4.21 -4.26 -2.91
CA ILE A 260 -3.27 -3.33 -3.53
C ILE A 260 -4.05 -2.13 -4.06
N LEU A 261 -5.08 -2.34 -4.91
CA LEU A 261 -5.93 -1.24 -5.38
C LEU A 261 -6.49 -0.39 -4.24
N ASN A 262 -7.06 -1.03 -3.20
CA ASN A 262 -7.55 -0.30 -2.02
C ASN A 262 -6.46 0.53 -1.34
N LYS A 263 -5.24 0.00 -1.21
CA LYS A 263 -4.12 0.73 -0.60
C LYS A 263 -3.70 1.93 -1.46
N LEU A 264 -3.63 1.76 -2.79
CA LEU A 264 -3.23 2.81 -3.71
C LEU A 264 -4.23 3.97 -3.73
N THR A 265 -5.54 3.69 -3.65
CA THR A 265 -6.59 4.69 -3.86
C THR A 265 -7.19 5.26 -2.57
N LYS A 266 -7.02 4.61 -1.42
CA LYS A 266 -7.64 5.04 -0.16
C LYS A 266 -7.18 6.46 0.21
N TRP A 267 -8.16 7.37 0.29
CA TRP A 267 -7.96 8.81 0.59
C TRP A 267 -7.15 9.58 -0.47
N LYS A 268 -7.07 9.06 -1.70
CA LYS A 268 -6.36 9.73 -2.80
C LYS A 268 -7.37 10.03 -3.91
N HIS A 269 -7.93 11.24 -3.91
CA HIS A 269 -8.98 11.62 -4.84
C HIS A 269 -8.56 11.47 -6.30
N SER A 270 -7.34 11.90 -6.65
CA SER A 270 -6.77 11.71 -7.99
C SER A 270 -6.80 10.24 -8.44
N ARG A 271 -6.33 9.33 -7.57
CA ARG A 271 -6.27 7.88 -7.87
C ARG A 271 -7.63 7.20 -7.85
N ILE A 272 -8.60 7.70 -7.06
CA ILE A 272 -9.99 7.24 -7.14
C ILE A 272 -10.60 7.69 -8.47
N MET A 273 -10.33 8.92 -8.90
CA MET A 273 -10.81 9.44 -10.18
C MET A 273 -10.26 8.61 -11.34
N MET A 274 -9.01 8.12 -11.27
CA MET A 274 -8.51 7.15 -12.24
C MET A 274 -9.41 5.89 -12.33
N LEU A 275 -9.89 5.35 -11.20
CA LEU A 275 -10.82 4.21 -11.22
C LEU A 275 -12.13 4.53 -11.94
N VAL A 276 -12.63 5.75 -11.78
CA VAL A 276 -13.86 6.23 -12.44
C VAL A 276 -13.63 6.38 -13.94
N VAL A 277 -12.53 7.02 -14.34
CA VAL A 277 -12.12 7.20 -15.75
C VAL A 277 -11.94 5.84 -16.45
N PHE A 278 -11.31 4.87 -15.78
CA PHE A 278 -11.17 3.50 -16.30
C PHE A 278 -12.45 2.65 -16.21
N LYS A 279 -13.61 3.25 -15.87
CA LYS A 279 -14.92 2.58 -15.77
C LYS A 279 -14.85 1.32 -14.91
N SER A 280 -14.20 1.40 -13.75
CA SER A 280 -13.96 0.23 -12.90
C SER A 280 -15.22 -0.31 -12.24
N ALA A 281 -16.25 0.51 -12.01
CA ALA A 281 -17.45 0.11 -11.26
C ALA A 281 -18.20 -1.09 -11.87
N PRO A 282 -18.49 -1.15 -13.19
CA PRO A 282 -19.02 -2.36 -13.83
C PRO A 282 -18.15 -3.60 -13.69
N ILE A 283 -16.82 -3.45 -13.76
CA ILE A 283 -15.85 -4.55 -13.60
C ILE A 283 -15.97 -5.13 -12.19
N LEU A 284 -15.85 -4.26 -11.18
CA LEU A 284 -15.95 -4.60 -9.77
C LEU A 284 -17.32 -5.19 -9.42
N LYS A 285 -18.41 -4.66 -9.97
CA LYS A 285 -19.76 -5.22 -9.78
C LYS A 285 -19.86 -6.66 -10.30
N ARG A 286 -19.24 -6.99 -11.44
CA ARG A 286 -19.20 -8.38 -11.93
C ARG A 286 -18.36 -9.26 -11.01
N THR A 287 -17.26 -8.75 -10.46
CA THR A 287 -16.42 -9.47 -9.49
C THR A 287 -17.18 -9.89 -8.22
N LEU A 288 -18.23 -9.15 -7.82
CA LEU A 288 -19.09 -9.55 -6.67
C LEU A 288 -19.81 -10.89 -6.84
N LYS A 289 -19.90 -11.42 -8.08
CA LYS A 289 -20.48 -12.75 -8.34
C LYS A 289 -19.67 -13.88 -7.69
N VAL A 290 -18.37 -13.68 -7.45
CA VAL A 290 -17.54 -14.62 -6.70
C VAL A 290 -17.97 -14.60 -5.24
N ARG A 291 -18.51 -15.71 -4.73
CA ARG A 291 -19.09 -15.81 -3.38
C ARG A 291 -18.03 -16.06 -2.31
N HIS A 292 -17.01 -15.21 -2.26
CA HIS A 292 -15.96 -15.25 -1.25
C HIS A 292 -15.96 -13.97 -0.41
N ALA A 293 -16.17 -14.10 0.90
CA ALA A 293 -16.44 -12.97 1.80
C ALA A 293 -15.35 -11.87 1.78
N MET A 294 -14.08 -12.28 1.88
CA MET A 294 -12.96 -11.33 1.88
C MET A 294 -12.82 -10.60 0.54
N MET A 295 -13.08 -11.31 -0.57
CA MET A 295 -13.00 -10.73 -1.91
C MET A 295 -14.11 -9.70 -2.11
N GLN A 296 -15.35 -10.08 -1.79
CA GLN A 296 -16.49 -9.16 -1.83
C GLN A 296 -16.28 -7.92 -0.96
N LEU A 297 -15.70 -8.06 0.24
CA LEU A 297 -15.42 -6.93 1.13
C LEU A 297 -14.50 -5.89 0.46
N TYR A 298 -13.40 -6.32 -0.15
CA TYR A 298 -12.47 -5.39 -0.80
C TYR A 298 -13.03 -4.79 -2.10
N VAL A 299 -13.87 -5.54 -2.83
CA VAL A 299 -14.62 -5.01 -3.96
C VAL A 299 -15.61 -3.92 -3.51
N LEU A 300 -16.37 -4.17 -2.45
CA LEU A 300 -17.35 -3.21 -1.92
C LEU A 300 -16.67 -1.94 -1.38
N LYS A 301 -15.48 -2.04 -0.80
CA LYS A 301 -14.68 -0.86 -0.41
C LYS A 301 -14.29 0.01 -1.61
N LEU A 302 -13.85 -0.60 -2.72
CA LEU A 302 -13.53 0.11 -3.96
C LEU A 302 -14.78 0.71 -4.62
N LEU A 303 -15.93 0.05 -4.51
CA LEU A 303 -17.19 0.63 -4.99
C LEU A 303 -17.61 1.81 -4.12
N LYS A 304 -17.56 1.67 -2.79
CA LYS A 304 -17.89 2.74 -1.82
C LYS A 304 -17.13 4.03 -2.08
N MET A 305 -15.84 3.97 -2.39
CA MET A 305 -15.06 5.20 -2.61
C MET A 305 -15.39 5.90 -3.94
N GLN A 306 -15.98 5.18 -4.90
CA GLN A 306 -16.34 5.73 -6.22
C GLN A 306 -17.75 6.30 -6.28
N THR A 307 -18.66 5.87 -5.39
CA THR A 307 -20.11 6.20 -5.45
C THR A 307 -20.41 7.69 -5.50
N LYS A 308 -19.57 8.53 -4.89
CA LYS A 308 -19.73 9.98 -4.92
C LYS A 308 -19.58 10.58 -6.32
N TYR A 309 -18.78 9.94 -7.18
CA TYR A 309 -18.51 10.35 -8.57
C TYR A 309 -19.44 9.70 -9.62
N LEU A 310 -20.19 8.64 -9.26
CA LEU A 310 -20.96 7.85 -10.24
C LEU A 310 -22.38 8.38 -10.54
N GLY A 311 -22.83 9.44 -9.85
CA GLY A 311 -24.15 10.02 -10.12
C GLY A 311 -25.34 9.34 -9.44
N ARG A 312 -26.46 10.07 -9.39
CA ARG A 312 -27.71 9.61 -8.78
C ARG A 312 -28.35 8.45 -9.54
N GLN A 313 -28.30 8.48 -10.87
CA GLN A 313 -28.88 7.43 -11.72
C GLN A 313 -28.19 6.08 -11.51
N TRP A 314 -26.86 6.08 -11.40
CA TRP A 314 -26.11 4.86 -11.10
C TRP A 314 -26.51 4.27 -9.74
N ARG A 315 -26.64 5.11 -8.69
CA ARG A 315 -27.06 4.63 -7.37
C ARG A 315 -28.45 3.98 -7.41
N LYS A 316 -29.42 4.60 -8.10
CA LYS A 316 -30.78 4.06 -8.28
C LYS A 316 -30.74 2.67 -8.94
N SER A 317 -29.98 2.50 -10.03
CA SER A 317 -29.87 1.21 -10.74
C SER A 317 -28.98 0.17 -10.03
N ASN A 318 -28.25 0.57 -8.97
CA ASN A 318 -27.34 -0.29 -8.23
C ASN A 318 -27.71 -0.40 -6.75
N MET A 319 -29.00 -0.30 -6.41
CA MET A 319 -29.46 -0.31 -5.01
C MET A 319 -29.00 -1.54 -4.22
N LYS A 320 -28.99 -2.74 -4.82
CA LYS A 320 -28.45 -3.96 -4.19
C LYS A 320 -26.99 -3.80 -3.76
N THR A 321 -26.18 -3.15 -4.60
CA THR A 321 -24.78 -2.83 -4.29
C THR A 321 -24.69 -1.80 -3.17
N MET A 322 -25.52 -0.75 -3.21
CA MET A 322 -25.59 0.27 -2.15
C MET A 322 -25.93 -0.36 -0.79
N SER A 323 -26.94 -1.22 -0.74
CA SER A 323 -27.31 -1.98 0.46
C SER A 323 -26.18 -2.89 0.95
N ALA A 324 -25.48 -3.57 0.04
CA ALA A 324 -24.34 -4.41 0.39
C ALA A 324 -23.17 -3.61 0.97
N ILE A 325 -22.88 -2.42 0.41
CA ILE A 325 -21.90 -1.48 0.98
C ILE A 325 -22.35 -1.08 2.39
N TYR A 326 -23.62 -0.71 2.55
CA TYR A 326 -24.17 -0.29 3.85
C TYR A 326 -24.05 -1.38 4.93
N GLN A 327 -24.31 -2.63 4.57
CA GLN A 327 -24.27 -3.76 5.51
C GLN A 327 -22.86 -4.26 5.83
N LYS A 328 -21.97 -4.30 4.82
CA LYS A 328 -20.69 -5.04 4.92
C LYS A 328 -19.46 -4.14 5.05
N VAL A 329 -19.56 -2.85 4.72
CA VAL A 329 -18.43 -1.93 4.77
C VAL A 329 -18.61 -0.98 5.94
N ARG A 330 -17.54 -0.83 6.72
CA ARG A 330 -17.50 0.09 7.86
C ARG A 330 -17.84 1.53 7.46
N HIS A 331 -18.70 2.16 8.26
CA HIS A 331 -19.04 3.58 8.15
C HIS A 331 -18.27 4.46 9.13
N ARG A 332 -18.13 5.73 8.78
CA ARG A 332 -17.63 6.82 9.63
C ARG A 332 -18.76 7.79 9.96
N LEU A 333 -18.52 8.67 10.92
CA LEU A 333 -19.51 9.66 11.35
C LEU A 333 -19.84 10.65 10.21
N ASN A 334 -18.82 11.11 9.49
CA ASN A 334 -18.96 12.08 8.40
C ASN A 334 -18.93 11.39 7.02
N ASP A 335 -19.39 10.14 6.93
CA ASP A 335 -19.38 9.39 5.67
C ASP A 335 -20.49 9.90 4.74
N ASP A 336 -20.11 10.73 3.76
CA ASP A 336 -21.03 11.31 2.77
C ASP A 336 -21.06 10.54 1.44
N TRP A 337 -20.40 9.37 1.35
CA TRP A 337 -20.22 8.58 0.12
C TRP A 337 -21.50 8.28 -0.68
N ALA A 338 -22.67 8.25 -0.02
CA ALA A 338 -23.96 8.01 -0.65
C ALA A 338 -24.58 9.27 -1.28
N TYR A 339 -24.14 10.46 -0.85
CA TYR A 339 -24.52 11.75 -1.40
C TYR A 339 -23.60 12.06 -2.59
N GLY A 340 -24.20 12.43 -3.74
CA GLY A 340 -23.46 12.66 -4.98
C GLY A 340 -22.99 14.09 -5.08
N ASN A 341 -22.08 14.49 -4.18
CA ASN A 341 -21.67 15.87 -4.04
C ASN A 341 -20.63 16.30 -5.10
N ASP A 342 -19.91 15.33 -5.69
CA ASP A 342 -18.73 15.58 -6.54
C ASP A 342 -18.94 15.10 -7.99
N LEU A 343 -20.06 15.47 -8.63
CA LEU A 343 -20.36 15.02 -10.01
C LEU A 343 -19.54 15.75 -11.07
N ASP A 344 -19.20 17.01 -10.80
CA ASP A 344 -18.41 17.84 -11.71
C ASP A 344 -16.90 17.72 -11.46
N ALA A 345 -16.48 16.80 -10.59
CA ALA A 345 -15.07 16.58 -10.30
C ALA A 345 -14.36 15.97 -11.53
N ARG A 346 -13.28 16.62 -11.95
CA ARG A 346 -12.49 16.25 -13.13
C ARG A 346 -11.14 15.66 -12.72
N PRO A 347 -10.51 14.84 -13.58
CA PRO A 347 -9.23 14.19 -13.25
C PRO A 347 -8.10 15.13 -12.81
N TRP A 348 -8.05 16.34 -13.36
CA TRP A 348 -7.00 17.33 -13.06
C TRP A 348 -7.26 18.15 -11.79
N ASP A 349 -8.48 18.16 -11.25
CA ASP A 349 -8.82 18.96 -10.05
C ASP A 349 -8.04 18.50 -8.80
N PHE A 350 -7.51 17.28 -8.81
CA PHE A 350 -6.74 16.69 -7.69
C PHE A 350 -5.24 16.56 -7.97
N GLN A 351 -4.73 17.13 -9.07
CA GLN A 351 -3.32 17.00 -9.45
C GLN A 351 -2.39 17.74 -8.48
N ALA A 352 -2.84 18.88 -7.95
CA ALA A 352 -2.10 19.65 -6.96
C ALA A 352 -1.81 18.84 -5.68
N GLU A 353 -2.78 18.07 -5.17
CA GLU A 353 -2.60 17.22 -3.99
C GLU A 353 -1.52 16.14 -4.22
N GLU A 354 -1.50 15.49 -5.39
CA GLU A 354 -0.48 14.49 -5.72
C GLU A 354 0.90 15.12 -5.94
N CYS A 355 0.97 16.32 -6.52
CA CYS A 355 2.23 17.06 -6.66
C CYS A 355 2.81 17.47 -5.30
N ALA A 356 1.97 18.02 -4.41
CA ALA A 356 2.39 18.38 -3.05
C ALA A 356 2.87 17.15 -2.26
N LEU A 357 2.16 16.02 -2.38
CA LEU A 357 2.57 14.77 -1.75
C LEU A 357 3.92 14.29 -2.28
N ARG A 358 4.16 14.33 -3.59
CA ARG A 358 5.44 13.96 -4.20
C ARG A 358 6.57 14.82 -3.66
N ALA A 359 6.38 16.14 -3.58
CA ALA A 359 7.38 17.03 -3.01
C ALA A 359 7.71 16.71 -1.54
N CYS A 360 6.73 16.32 -0.73
CA CYS A 360 6.96 15.89 0.66
C CYS A 360 7.77 14.58 0.71
N VAL A 361 7.43 13.62 -0.15
CA VAL A 361 8.13 12.33 -0.22
C VAL A 361 9.57 12.51 -0.70
N ASP A 362 9.80 13.32 -1.73
CA ASP A 362 11.14 13.59 -2.26
C ASP A 362 12.01 14.29 -1.23
N ARG A 363 11.46 15.28 -0.51
CA ARG A 363 12.15 15.95 0.61
C ARG A 363 12.57 14.95 1.68
N PHE A 364 11.64 14.09 2.10
CA PHE A 364 11.91 13.04 3.08
C PHE A 364 13.01 12.09 2.62
N ASN A 365 12.94 11.58 1.39
CA ASN A 365 13.91 10.62 0.87
C ASN A 365 15.30 11.24 0.70
N ASN A 366 15.36 12.47 0.18
CA ASN A 366 16.61 13.20 0.04
C ASN A 366 17.24 13.47 1.40
N ARG A 367 16.45 13.91 2.38
CA ARG A 367 16.93 14.20 3.73
C ARG A 367 17.40 12.94 4.47
N ARG A 368 16.73 11.79 4.31
CA ARG A 368 17.04 10.58 5.07
C ARG A 368 18.07 9.65 4.41
N TYR A 369 18.12 9.60 3.08
CA TYR A 369 18.91 8.60 2.36
C TYR A 369 19.95 9.17 1.40
N SER A 370 19.94 10.48 1.12
CA SER A 370 20.99 11.08 0.29
C SER A 370 22.30 11.18 1.06
N ALA A 371 23.41 10.84 0.43
CA ALA A 371 24.75 11.00 1.00
C ALA A 371 25.09 12.48 1.30
N ASN A 372 24.46 13.42 0.56
CA ASN A 372 24.62 14.87 0.73
C ASN A 372 23.45 15.50 1.51
N ALA A 373 22.83 14.74 2.43
CA ALA A 373 21.64 15.20 3.16
C ALA A 373 21.89 16.40 4.09
N LYS A 374 23.15 16.68 4.43
CA LYS A 374 23.53 17.85 5.20
C LYS A 374 23.89 18.97 4.25
N ASP A 375 23.10 20.03 4.30
CA ASP A 375 23.42 21.28 3.65
C ASP A 375 24.62 21.91 4.39
N PRO A 376 25.76 22.14 3.71
CA PRO A 376 26.96 22.70 4.32
C PRO A 376 26.73 24.05 5.01
N ASP A 377 25.75 24.83 4.54
CA ASP A 377 25.41 26.14 5.10
C ASP A 377 24.77 26.03 6.49
N PHE A 378 24.37 24.82 6.91
CA PHE A 378 23.69 24.54 8.17
C PHE A 378 24.47 23.58 9.09
N GLU A 379 25.75 23.28 8.79
CA GLU A 379 26.62 22.63 9.77
C GLU A 379 27.17 23.65 10.78
N PRO A 380 27.42 23.26 12.04
CA PRO A 380 28.09 24.13 13.01
C PRO A 380 29.44 24.61 12.44
N LEU A 381 29.53 25.91 12.13
CA LEU A 381 30.77 26.49 11.65
C LEU A 381 31.74 26.66 12.82
N ASP A 382 32.78 25.84 12.86
CA ASP A 382 33.88 26.05 13.78
C ASP A 382 34.68 27.28 13.34
N THR A 383 34.45 28.40 14.03
CA THR A 383 35.14 29.67 13.75
C THR A 383 36.52 29.75 14.39
N CYS A 384 36.93 28.74 15.15
CA CYS A 384 38.22 28.69 15.82
C CYS A 384 39.28 28.09 14.89
N THR A 385 40.21 28.92 14.41
CA THR A 385 41.31 28.49 13.51
C THR A 385 42.30 27.50 14.13
N THR A 386 42.22 27.27 15.44
CA THR A 386 43.05 26.30 16.19
C THR A 386 42.27 25.08 16.65
N SER A 387 40.94 25.03 16.41
CA SER A 387 40.13 23.90 16.81
C SER A 387 40.34 22.72 15.86
N VAL A 388 40.72 21.60 16.44
CA VAL A 388 40.87 20.31 15.75
C VAL A 388 39.53 19.53 15.76
N LEU A 389 38.52 20.02 16.49
CA LEU A 389 37.24 19.33 16.69
C LEU A 389 36.28 19.46 15.50
N GLY A 390 36.46 20.49 14.66
CA GLY A 390 35.66 20.71 13.45
C GLY A 390 36.15 19.97 12.21
N GLN A 391 37.32 19.32 12.26
CA GLN A 391 37.84 18.54 11.12
C GLN A 391 37.54 17.04 11.29
N PRO A 392 36.94 16.37 10.30
CA PRO A 392 36.78 14.92 10.34
C PRO A 392 38.17 14.27 10.28
N PHE A 393 38.68 13.85 11.44
CA PHE A 393 39.94 13.12 11.56
C PHE A 393 39.67 11.64 11.77
N GLU A 394 39.99 10.82 10.77
CA GLU A 394 39.80 9.38 10.87
C GLU A 394 41.00 8.74 11.58
N LEU A 395 40.77 8.22 12.79
CA LEU A 395 41.81 7.52 13.54
C LEU A 395 42.26 6.27 12.79
N THR A 396 43.58 6.04 12.71
CA THR A 396 44.12 4.86 12.08
C THR A 396 43.71 3.59 12.82
N ASP A 397 43.56 2.47 12.11
CA ASP A 397 43.16 1.20 12.73
C ASP A 397 44.17 0.71 13.78
N TYR A 398 45.46 1.03 13.59
CA TYR A 398 46.50 0.81 14.57
C TYR A 398 46.24 1.58 15.87
N PHE A 399 45.88 2.87 15.77
CA PHE A 399 45.56 3.69 16.93
C PHE A 399 44.31 3.20 17.65
N LYS A 400 43.25 2.83 16.90
CA LYS A 400 42.01 2.27 17.47
C LYS A 400 42.28 0.99 18.27
N GLN A 401 43.15 0.11 17.78
CA GLN A 401 43.51 -1.15 18.46
C GLN A 401 44.38 -0.94 19.71
N HIS A 402 45.16 0.14 19.77
CA HIS A 402 46.06 0.44 20.88
C HIS A 402 45.64 1.65 21.72
N TYR A 403 44.37 2.06 21.59
CA TYR A 403 43.84 3.26 22.21
C TYR A 403 43.98 3.26 23.74
N GLU A 404 43.69 2.13 24.39
CA GLU A 404 43.81 2.02 25.85
C GLU A 404 45.26 2.14 26.35
N VAL A 405 46.21 1.61 25.58
CA VAL A 405 47.65 1.70 25.90
C VAL A 405 48.13 3.14 25.74
N TRP A 406 47.68 3.82 24.69
CA TRP A 406 47.96 5.25 24.49
C TRP A 406 47.37 6.10 25.63
N LEU A 407 46.12 5.85 26.04
CA LEU A 407 45.49 6.54 27.17
C LEU A 407 46.28 6.37 28.48
N GLN A 408 46.69 5.13 28.79
CA GLN A 408 47.51 4.89 29.99
C GLN A 408 48.83 5.64 29.94
N ARG A 409 49.52 5.60 28.80
CA ARG A 409 50.87 6.15 28.68
C ARG A 409 50.90 7.67 28.56
N GLU A 410 50.06 8.24 27.70
CA GLU A 410 50.16 9.63 27.28
C GLU A 410 49.17 10.55 28.03
N VAL A 411 48.11 10.00 28.62
CA VAL A 411 47.08 10.78 29.33
C VAL A 411 47.12 10.55 30.83
N PHE A 412 47.10 9.29 31.29
CA PHE A 412 47.01 8.99 32.72
C PHE A 412 48.35 9.01 33.46
N GLN A 413 49.46 8.69 32.77
CA GLN A 413 50.80 8.68 33.37
C GLN A 413 51.56 9.99 33.19
N THR A 414 51.10 10.88 32.30
CA THR A 414 51.73 12.19 32.08
C THR A 414 51.26 13.19 33.15
N PRO A 415 52.17 13.76 33.96
CA PRO A 415 51.81 14.79 34.93
C PRO A 415 51.30 16.05 34.20
N LEU A 416 50.26 16.69 34.72
CA LEU A 416 49.64 17.92 34.16
C LEU A 416 50.60 19.14 34.07
N GLY A 417 51.87 19.02 34.45
CA GLY A 417 52.84 20.10 34.50
C GLY A 417 53.59 20.41 33.20
N ASP A 418 53.55 19.50 32.21
CA ASP A 418 54.35 19.63 30.98
C ASP A 418 53.54 20.09 29.75
N PHE A 419 52.30 20.55 29.94
CA PHE A 419 51.44 21.08 28.87
C PHE A 419 51.36 22.63 28.88
N TYR A 420 52.51 23.30 28.98
CA TYR A 420 52.63 24.75 28.75
C TYR A 420 53.65 25.07 27.65
#